data_AF-A0A8H9G1J7-F1
#
_entry.id   AF-A0A8H9G1J7-F1
#
_cell.length_a   1.000
_cell.length_b   1.000
_cell.length_c   1.000
_cell.angle_alpha   90.00
_cell.angle_beta   90.00
_cell.angle_gamma   90.00
#
_symmetry.space_group_name_H-M   'P 1'
#
loop_
_entity.id
_entity.type
_entity.pdbx_description
1 polymer ?
#
loop_
_entity_poly.entity_id
_entity_poly.type
_entity_poly.pdbx_seq_one_letter_code
_entity_poly.pdbx_strand_id
1 'polypeptide(L)'
;MHTPLCELKIKIMIRITSWQELPFSKYIEIIKIKTNDDLEKTIQIVSILNEIQIEKVRKMKAKEFITYTSDLAFFENKPDFSIADKTLWNIKNIEEITMDNFISYEDSKTEEDSIPFILSFMSDKTEEEILKMSTLDVLNGFFLLQQYLVKYINHLPFLFLKETNKQKMKNLQKKLQFWRKN
;
A
#
# COMPACT_ATOMS: atom_id res chain seq x y z
N MET A 1 -22.74 50.61 -5.28
CA MET A 1 -21.59 50.11 -4.50
C MET A 1 -21.91 48.68 -4.09
N HIS A 2 -21.43 47.70 -4.87
CA HIS A 2 -21.63 46.28 -4.59
C HIS A 2 -20.43 45.76 -3.79
N THR A 3 -20.67 45.39 -2.54
CA THR A 3 -19.77 44.58 -1.73
C THR A 3 -19.80 43.14 -2.26
N PRO A 4 -18.66 42.51 -2.56
CA PRO A 4 -18.66 41.09 -2.91
C PRO A 4 -18.87 40.27 -1.64
N LEU A 5 -19.90 39.43 -1.66
CA LEU A 5 -20.09 38.34 -0.72
C LEU A 5 -18.87 37.42 -0.86
N CYS A 6 -17.99 37.50 0.14
CA CYS A 6 -16.86 36.62 0.31
C CYS A 6 -17.40 35.18 0.36
N GLU A 7 -17.08 34.38 -0.65
CA GLU A 7 -17.37 32.95 -0.70
C GLU A 7 -16.67 32.27 0.49
N LEU A 8 -17.41 32.10 1.59
CA LEU A 8 -17.07 31.17 2.66
C LEU A 8 -17.16 29.76 2.07
N LYS A 9 -16.08 29.32 1.42
CA LYS A 9 -15.81 27.90 1.19
C LYS A 9 -15.65 27.25 2.57
N ILE A 10 -16.75 26.76 3.11
CA ILE A 10 -16.74 25.79 4.20
C ILE A 10 -16.01 24.58 3.65
N LYS A 11 -14.69 24.48 3.93
CA LYS A 11 -13.93 23.25 3.75
C LYS A 11 -14.56 22.28 4.73
N ILE A 12 -15.52 21.47 4.27
CA ILE A 12 -16.05 20.35 5.04
C ILE A 12 -14.84 19.47 5.32
N MET A 13 -14.32 19.56 6.55
CA MET A 13 -13.29 18.65 7.01
C MET A 13 -13.95 17.28 7.09
N ILE A 14 -13.63 16.42 6.12
CA ILE A 14 -14.00 15.01 6.16
C ILE A 14 -13.30 14.45 7.40
N ARG A 15 -14.07 14.16 8.45
CA ARG A 15 -13.54 13.50 9.65
C ARG A 15 -13.28 12.04 9.29
N ILE A 16 -12.05 11.61 9.50
CA ILE A 16 -11.65 10.21 9.32
C ILE A 16 -12.10 9.46 10.57
N THR A 17 -13.05 8.55 10.41
CA THR A 17 -13.64 7.80 11.52
C THR A 17 -13.54 6.29 11.35
N SER A 18 -12.94 5.82 10.25
CA SER A 18 -12.77 4.40 9.95
C SER A 18 -11.50 4.14 9.14
N TRP A 19 -11.08 2.86 9.10
CA TRP A 19 -9.96 2.38 8.28
C TRP A 19 -10.20 2.56 6.77
N GLN A 20 -11.46 2.59 6.32
CA GLN A 20 -11.83 2.81 4.91
C GLN A 20 -11.70 4.28 4.51
N GLU A 21 -11.82 5.20 5.47
CA GLU A 21 -11.70 6.64 5.22
C GLU A 21 -10.27 7.14 5.39
N LEU A 22 -9.40 6.40 6.09
CA LEU A 22 -8.02 6.78 6.37
C LEU A 22 -7.16 6.67 5.09
N PRO A 23 -6.66 7.79 4.53
CA PRO A 23 -5.72 7.73 3.41
C PRO A 23 -4.41 7.07 3.83
N PHE A 24 -3.82 6.27 2.95
CA PHE A 24 -2.61 5.53 3.27
C PHE A 24 -1.40 6.43 3.61
N SER A 25 -1.32 7.62 3.01
CA SER A 25 -0.34 8.65 3.38
C SER A 25 -0.39 9.01 4.88
N LYS A 26 -1.58 9.24 5.44
CA LYS A 26 -1.76 9.53 6.87
C LYS A 26 -1.44 8.30 7.73
N TYR A 27 -1.74 7.10 7.25
CA TYR A 27 -1.35 5.87 7.94
C TYR A 27 0.17 5.76 8.08
N ILE A 28 0.93 6.01 7.00
CA ILE A 28 2.40 6.03 7.01
C ILE A 28 2.94 7.05 8.04
N GLU A 29 2.38 8.25 8.09
CA GLU A 29 2.78 9.25 9.09
C GLU A 29 2.54 8.77 10.53
N ILE A 30 1.43 8.06 10.77
CA ILE A 30 1.06 7.56 12.10
C ILE A 30 1.98 6.42 12.57
N ILE A 31 2.30 5.45 11.71
CA ILE A 31 3.19 4.33 12.08
C ILE A 31 4.63 4.79 12.35
N LYS A 32 5.04 5.93 11.79
CA LYS A 32 6.36 6.55 12.02
C LYS A 32 6.49 7.25 13.36
N ILE A 33 5.42 7.40 14.14
CA ILE A 33 5.47 8.04 15.45
C ILE A 33 6.30 7.17 16.41
N LYS A 34 7.47 7.67 16.84
CA LYS A 34 8.42 6.95 17.71
C LYS A 34 8.30 7.27 19.20
N THR A 35 7.27 8.01 19.61
CA THR A 35 7.10 8.40 21.03
C THR A 35 6.53 7.25 21.87
N ASN A 36 7.04 7.11 23.10
CA ASN A 36 6.55 6.14 24.08
C ASN A 36 5.51 6.74 25.04
N ASP A 37 5.26 8.06 24.96
CA ASP A 37 4.23 8.72 25.75
C ASP A 37 2.89 8.65 25.00
N ASP A 38 1.91 7.97 25.59
CA ASP A 38 0.57 7.77 25.03
C ASP A 38 -0.16 9.09 24.75
N LEU A 39 0.01 10.10 25.62
CA LEU A 39 -0.64 11.40 25.43
C LEU A 39 0.00 12.14 24.25
N GLU A 40 1.33 12.16 24.19
CA GLU A 40 2.06 12.76 23.09
C GLU A 40 1.78 12.05 21.76
N LYS A 41 1.66 10.72 21.78
CA LYS A 41 1.25 9.91 20.63
C LYS A 41 -0.15 10.31 20.18
N THR A 42 -1.09 10.44 21.10
CA THR A 42 -2.47 10.85 20.82
C THR A 42 -2.51 12.25 20.20
N ILE A 43 -1.74 13.20 20.73
CA ILE A 43 -1.62 14.56 20.19
C ILE A 43 -1.12 14.54 18.74
N GLN A 44 -0.10 13.73 18.44
CA GLN A 44 0.43 13.58 17.08
C GLN A 44 -0.58 12.94 16.13
N ILE A 45 -1.29 11.90 16.55
CA ILE A 45 -2.32 11.25 15.73
C ILE A 45 -3.47 12.24 15.43
N VAL A 46 -3.95 12.98 16.44
CA VAL A 46 -4.97 14.02 16.25
C VAL A 46 -4.52 15.07 15.25
N SER A 47 -3.26 15.51 15.35
CA SER A 47 -2.64 16.47 14.44
C SER A 47 -2.65 15.97 12.98
N ILE A 48 -2.24 14.71 12.74
CA ILE A 48 -2.19 14.10 11.41
C ILE A 48 -3.59 13.92 10.82
N LEU A 49 -4.51 13.29 11.56
CA LEU A 49 -5.85 12.99 11.05
C LEU A 49 -6.62 14.26 10.68
N ASN A 50 -6.52 15.28 11.53
CA ASN A 50 -7.29 16.51 11.39
C ASN A 50 -6.57 17.62 10.63
N GLU A 51 -5.33 17.39 10.15
CA GLU A 51 -4.51 18.42 9.48
C GLU A 51 -4.31 19.68 10.34
N ILE A 52 -4.14 19.49 11.65
CA ILE A 52 -3.96 20.57 12.62
C ILE A 52 -2.49 20.61 13.03
N GLN A 53 -1.86 21.79 13.00
CA GLN A 53 -0.50 21.96 13.52
C GLN A 53 -0.37 21.46 14.97
N ILE A 54 0.70 20.72 15.27
CA ILE A 54 0.89 20.06 16.56
C ILE A 54 0.89 21.05 17.74
N GLU A 55 1.47 22.23 17.56
CA GLU A 55 1.50 23.29 18.59
C GLU A 55 0.09 23.82 18.89
N LYS A 56 -0.79 23.83 17.88
CA LYS A 56 -2.18 24.22 18.05
C LYS A 56 -2.93 23.16 18.83
N VAL A 57 -2.72 21.87 18.53
CA VAL A 57 -3.31 20.76 19.30
C VAL A 57 -2.87 20.80 20.77
N ARG A 58 -1.57 20.99 21.03
CA ARG A 58 -1.03 21.11 22.40
C ARG A 58 -1.60 22.28 23.21
N LYS A 59 -2.01 23.35 22.54
CA LYS A 59 -2.62 24.53 23.17
C LYS A 59 -4.15 24.44 23.26
N MET A 60 -4.78 23.40 22.73
CA MET A 60 -6.22 23.23 22.81
C MET A 60 -6.66 23.04 24.26
N LYS A 61 -7.86 23.54 24.57
CA LYS A 61 -8.49 23.22 25.84
C LYS A 61 -8.84 21.74 25.86
N ALA A 62 -8.71 21.09 27.02
CA ALA A 62 -9.02 19.67 27.17
C ALA A 62 -10.42 19.30 26.64
N LYS A 63 -11.42 20.16 26.88
CA LYS A 63 -12.79 19.97 26.36
C LYS A 63 -12.86 19.89 24.83
N GLU A 64 -12.06 20.69 24.14
CA GLU A 64 -11.98 20.68 22.67
C GLU A 64 -11.19 19.46 22.19
N PHE A 65 -10.07 19.14 22.84
CA PHE A 65 -9.25 17.99 22.52
C PHE A 65 -10.02 16.66 22.58
N ILE A 66 -10.86 16.47 23.60
CA ILE A 66 -11.71 15.28 23.77
C ILE A 66 -12.64 15.05 22.56
N THR A 67 -13.07 16.12 21.87
CA THR A 67 -13.93 15.99 20.68
C THR A 67 -13.22 15.46 19.43
N TYR A 68 -11.88 15.45 19.46
CA TYR A 68 -11.05 14.86 18.41
C TYR A 68 -10.60 13.44 18.79
N THR A 69 -10.49 13.12 20.08
CA THR A 69 -10.10 11.77 20.51
C THR A 69 -11.19 10.73 20.24
N SER A 70 -12.46 11.14 20.16
CA SER A 70 -13.56 10.24 19.73
C SER A 70 -13.33 9.66 18.34
N ASP A 71 -12.69 10.43 17.45
CA ASP A 71 -12.42 10.02 16.08
C ASP A 71 -11.29 8.97 16.02
N LEU A 72 -10.58 8.73 17.13
CA LEU A 72 -9.54 7.71 17.23
C LEU A 72 -10.06 6.33 17.61
N ALA A 73 -11.34 6.20 17.99
CA ALA A 73 -11.92 4.96 18.47
C ALA A 73 -11.77 3.79 17.48
N PHE A 74 -11.67 4.06 16.18
CA PHE A 74 -11.48 3.00 15.19
C PHE A 74 -10.11 2.31 15.29
N PHE A 75 -9.09 2.94 15.88
CA PHE A 75 -7.79 2.29 16.11
C PHE A 75 -7.85 1.17 17.17
N GLU A 76 -8.84 1.18 18.03
CA GLU A 76 -9.07 0.09 19.00
C GLU A 76 -9.48 -1.21 18.30
N ASN A 77 -10.04 -1.09 17.08
CA ASN A 77 -10.50 -2.21 16.28
C ASN A 77 -9.48 -2.55 15.19
N LYS A 78 -9.27 -3.85 14.96
CA LYS A 78 -8.47 -4.30 13.82
C LYS A 78 -9.16 -3.93 12.51
N PRO A 79 -8.40 -3.63 11.43
CA PRO A 79 -8.99 -3.44 10.12
C PRO A 79 -9.75 -4.69 9.67
N ASP A 80 -10.97 -4.51 9.17
CA ASP A 80 -11.78 -5.60 8.61
C ASP A 80 -11.53 -5.73 7.11
N PHE A 81 -10.66 -6.65 6.71
CA PHE A 81 -10.36 -6.87 5.28
C PHE A 81 -11.48 -7.59 4.51
N SER A 82 -12.58 -8.01 5.17
CA SER A 82 -13.71 -8.63 4.48
C SER A 82 -14.48 -7.64 3.59
N ILE A 83 -14.44 -6.35 3.94
CA ILE A 83 -15.07 -5.25 3.20
C ILE A 83 -14.17 -4.62 2.12
N ALA A 84 -12.91 -5.05 2.02
CA ALA A 84 -11.97 -4.54 1.03
C ALA A 84 -12.42 -4.87 -0.40
N ASP A 85 -12.22 -3.95 -1.34
CA ASP A 85 -12.43 -4.26 -2.75
C ASP A 85 -11.28 -5.15 -3.27
N LYS A 86 -11.59 -6.44 -3.44
CA LYS A 86 -10.64 -7.44 -3.95
C LYS A 86 -10.37 -7.31 -5.44
N THR A 87 -11.22 -6.59 -6.18
CA THR A 87 -11.10 -6.40 -7.63
C THR A 87 -10.33 -5.15 -8.02
N LEU A 88 -10.04 -4.28 -7.04
CA LEU A 88 -9.35 -3.02 -7.22
C LEU A 88 -7.90 -3.17 -7.72
N TRP A 89 -7.29 -4.33 -7.45
CA TRP A 89 -5.88 -4.60 -7.74
C TRP A 89 -5.72 -5.51 -8.95
N ASN A 90 -5.30 -4.93 -10.07
CA ASN A 90 -4.85 -5.68 -11.23
C ASN A 90 -3.34 -5.92 -11.12
N ILE A 91 -2.95 -6.99 -10.41
CA ILE A 91 -1.55 -7.32 -10.17
C ILE A 91 -0.96 -7.96 -11.43
N LYS A 92 0.10 -7.36 -11.97
CA LYS A 92 0.86 -7.87 -13.12
C LYS A 92 1.39 -9.27 -12.82
N ASN A 93 1.45 -10.12 -13.85
CA ASN A 93 2.12 -11.39 -13.68
C ASN A 93 3.61 -11.15 -13.46
N ILE A 94 4.20 -11.86 -12.50
CA ILE A 94 5.63 -11.74 -12.20
C ILE A 94 6.53 -12.23 -13.35
N GLU A 95 6.01 -13.03 -14.28
CA GLU A 95 6.69 -13.38 -15.53
C GLU A 95 6.89 -12.17 -16.46
N GLU A 96 6.09 -11.12 -16.29
CA GLU A 96 6.13 -9.87 -17.06
C GLU A 96 7.05 -8.82 -16.40
N ILE A 97 7.69 -9.18 -15.30
CA ILE A 97 8.48 -8.29 -14.44
C ILE A 97 9.96 -8.57 -14.67
N THR A 98 10.74 -7.50 -14.85
CA THR A 98 12.20 -7.63 -15.01
C THR A 98 12.85 -8.07 -13.69
N MET A 99 14.00 -8.74 -13.78
CA MET A 99 14.74 -9.16 -12.59
C MET A 99 15.19 -7.97 -11.73
N ASP A 100 15.54 -6.83 -12.36
CA ASP A 100 15.90 -5.59 -11.65
C ASP A 100 14.76 -5.08 -10.76
N ASN A 101 13.52 -5.23 -11.23
CA ASN A 101 12.36 -4.85 -10.46
C ASN A 101 12.08 -5.82 -9.30
N PHE A 102 12.34 -7.12 -9.50
CA PHE A 102 12.26 -8.11 -8.43
C PHE A 102 13.32 -7.86 -7.34
N ILE A 103 14.54 -7.46 -7.73
CA ILE A 103 15.59 -7.06 -6.79
C ILE A 103 15.15 -5.82 -6.00
N SER A 104 14.61 -4.80 -6.69
CA SER A 104 14.10 -3.59 -6.04
C SER A 104 12.97 -3.88 -5.05
N TYR A 105 12.11 -4.85 -5.35
CA TYR A 105 11.10 -5.36 -4.40
C TYR A 105 11.75 -6.03 -3.17
N GLU A 106 12.71 -6.93 -3.39
CA GLU A 106 13.39 -7.65 -2.31
C GLU A 106 14.15 -6.71 -1.37
N ASP A 107 14.74 -5.64 -1.90
CA ASP A 107 15.44 -4.61 -1.13
C ASP A 107 14.48 -3.72 -0.32
N SER A 108 13.25 -3.51 -0.81
CA SER A 108 12.29 -2.57 -0.23
C SER A 108 11.24 -3.20 0.69
N LYS A 109 11.10 -4.54 0.71
CA LYS A 109 10.07 -5.27 1.46
C LYS A 109 10.09 -5.08 2.99
N THR A 110 11.20 -4.60 3.55
CA THR A 110 11.36 -4.41 5.01
C THR A 110 10.88 -3.05 5.50
N GLU A 111 10.59 -2.10 4.60
CA GLU A 111 10.20 -0.74 4.95
C GLU A 111 8.70 -0.54 4.65
N GLU A 112 7.90 -0.25 5.68
CA GLU A 112 6.45 -0.01 5.54
C GLU A 112 6.15 1.16 4.58
N ASP A 113 7.09 2.11 4.48
CA ASP A 113 7.07 3.24 3.55
C ASP A 113 7.16 2.84 2.08
N SER A 114 7.67 1.64 1.80
CA SER A 114 7.86 1.13 0.45
C SER A 114 6.62 0.46 -0.11
N ILE A 115 5.56 0.29 0.68
CA ILE A 115 4.31 -0.35 0.22
C ILE A 115 3.73 0.34 -1.04
N PRO A 116 3.63 1.68 -1.13
CA PRO A 116 3.14 2.36 -2.33
C PRO A 116 4.03 2.11 -3.54
N PHE A 117 5.36 2.18 -3.36
CA PHE A 117 6.34 1.89 -4.41
C PHE A 117 6.16 0.46 -4.93
N ILE A 118 6.15 -0.53 -4.04
CA ILE A 118 5.99 -1.95 -4.37
C ILE A 118 4.68 -2.19 -5.14
N LEU A 119 3.58 -1.63 -4.67
CA LEU A 119 2.27 -1.81 -5.32
C LEU A 119 2.18 -1.08 -6.65
N SER A 120 2.78 0.12 -6.77
CA SER A 120 2.80 0.86 -8.03
C SER A 120 3.56 0.09 -9.12
N PHE A 121 4.64 -0.57 -8.70
CA PHE A 121 5.46 -1.39 -9.58
C PHE A 121 4.66 -2.60 -10.13
N MET A 122 3.94 -3.27 -9.22
CA MET A 122 3.19 -4.50 -9.51
C MET A 122 1.78 -4.25 -10.07
N SER A 123 1.32 -3.01 -10.20
CA SER A 123 -0.03 -2.68 -10.66
C SER A 123 -0.02 -1.62 -11.78
N ASP A 124 -1.22 -1.19 -12.17
CA ASP A 124 -1.49 -0.10 -13.10
C ASP A 124 -1.61 1.27 -12.41
N LYS A 125 -1.38 1.34 -11.10
CA LYS A 125 -1.51 2.55 -10.28
C LYS A 125 -0.16 3.20 -10.02
N THR A 126 -0.15 4.52 -9.89
CA THR A 126 1.02 5.30 -9.46
C THR A 126 1.10 5.37 -7.94
N GLU A 127 2.29 5.66 -7.40
CA GLU A 127 2.47 5.85 -5.95
C GLU A 127 1.58 6.96 -5.38
N GLU A 128 1.43 8.08 -6.11
CA GLU A 128 0.59 9.20 -5.70
C GLU A 128 -0.88 8.84 -5.59
N GLU A 129 -1.36 7.96 -6.47
CA GLU A 129 -2.72 7.42 -6.41
C GLU A 129 -2.86 6.52 -5.19
N ILE A 130 -1.90 5.61 -4.96
CA ILE A 130 -1.91 4.67 -3.85
C ILE A 130 -1.89 5.39 -2.49
N LEU A 131 -1.10 6.46 -2.37
CA LEU A 131 -1.03 7.28 -1.14
C LEU A 131 -2.37 7.96 -0.78
N LYS A 132 -3.25 8.16 -1.76
CA LYS A 132 -4.59 8.74 -1.59
C LYS A 132 -5.67 7.69 -1.39
N MET A 133 -5.39 6.42 -1.71
CA MET A 133 -6.32 5.31 -1.50
C MET A 133 -6.55 5.04 -0.01
N SER A 134 -7.63 4.34 0.30
CA SER A 134 -7.90 3.91 1.67
C SER A 134 -6.81 2.96 2.16
N THR A 135 -6.48 3.06 3.44
CA THR A 135 -5.48 2.20 4.09
C THR A 135 -5.86 0.73 3.95
N LEU A 136 -7.15 0.44 4.08
CA LEU A 136 -7.70 -0.90 3.99
C LEU A 136 -7.48 -1.51 2.60
N ASP A 137 -7.76 -0.74 1.53
CA ASP A 137 -7.57 -1.19 0.16
C ASP A 137 -6.09 -1.39 -0.17
N VAL A 138 -5.20 -0.49 0.27
CA VAL A 138 -3.75 -0.61 0.05
C VAL A 138 -3.17 -1.83 0.75
N LEU A 139 -3.49 -2.03 2.03
CA LEU A 139 -3.03 -3.20 2.77
C LEU A 139 -3.59 -4.51 2.17
N ASN A 140 -4.84 -4.52 1.72
CA ASN A 140 -5.40 -5.67 1.00
C ASN A 140 -4.63 -5.99 -0.29
N GLY A 141 -4.30 -4.96 -1.08
CA GLY A 141 -3.47 -5.11 -2.28
C GLY A 141 -2.10 -5.69 -1.97
N PHE A 142 -1.47 -5.20 -0.91
CA PHE A 142 -0.17 -5.71 -0.46
C PHE A 142 -0.23 -7.18 -0.03
N PHE A 143 -1.27 -7.59 0.71
CA PHE A 143 -1.44 -8.99 1.08
C PHE A 143 -1.74 -9.90 -0.11
N LEU A 144 -2.53 -9.44 -1.07
CA LEU A 144 -2.78 -10.16 -2.31
C LEU A 144 -1.47 -10.38 -3.09
N LEU A 145 -0.65 -9.34 -3.18
CA LEU A 145 0.68 -9.42 -3.78
C LEU A 145 1.57 -10.44 -3.06
N GLN A 146 1.66 -10.40 -1.73
CA GLN A 146 2.44 -11.37 -0.97
C GLN A 146 1.98 -12.82 -1.23
N GLN A 147 0.66 -13.06 -1.23
CA GLN A 147 0.12 -14.40 -1.53
C GLN A 147 0.46 -14.84 -2.95
N TYR A 148 0.40 -13.94 -3.92
CA TYR A 148 0.76 -14.21 -5.31
C TYR A 148 2.25 -14.55 -5.44
N LEU A 149 3.13 -13.78 -4.79
CA LEU A 149 4.57 -14.00 -4.78
C LEU A 149 4.94 -15.35 -4.15
N VAL A 150 4.34 -15.72 -3.02
CA VAL A 150 4.58 -17.03 -2.39
C VAL A 150 4.20 -18.17 -3.32
N LYS A 151 3.03 -18.09 -3.98
CA LYS A 151 2.61 -19.09 -4.96
C LYS A 151 3.61 -19.21 -6.12
N TYR A 152 4.10 -18.08 -6.60
CA TYR A 152 5.07 -18.05 -7.69
C TYR A 152 6.44 -18.61 -7.30
N ILE A 153 7.00 -18.20 -6.16
CA ILE A 153 8.29 -18.71 -5.67
C ILE A 153 8.25 -20.23 -5.56
N ASN A 154 7.12 -20.78 -5.10
CA ASN A 154 6.91 -22.22 -5.04
C ASN A 154 6.75 -22.87 -6.43
N HIS A 155 6.33 -22.13 -7.45
CA HIS A 155 6.17 -22.62 -8.83
C HIS A 155 7.43 -22.46 -9.70
N LEU A 156 8.35 -21.55 -9.35
CA LEU A 156 9.60 -21.28 -10.07
C LEU A 156 10.42 -22.54 -10.41
N PRO A 157 10.69 -23.47 -9.47
CA PRO A 157 11.48 -24.67 -9.76
C PRO A 157 10.87 -25.53 -10.87
N PHE A 158 9.53 -25.61 -10.90
CA PHE A 158 8.81 -26.35 -11.95
C PHE A 158 8.94 -25.66 -13.31
N LEU A 159 8.83 -24.34 -13.37
CA LEU A 159 9.03 -23.56 -14.59
C LEU A 159 10.45 -23.74 -15.16
N PHE A 160 11.47 -23.68 -14.29
CA PHE A 160 12.86 -23.94 -14.69
C PHE A 160 13.03 -25.35 -15.25
N LEU A 161 12.51 -26.38 -14.56
CA LEU A 161 12.58 -27.76 -15.05
C LEU A 161 11.89 -27.92 -16.40
N LYS A 162 10.71 -27.33 -16.57
CA LYS A 162 9.94 -27.37 -17.83
C LYS A 162 10.73 -26.78 -18.98
N GLU A 163 11.29 -25.58 -18.83
CA GLU A 163 12.05 -24.94 -19.90
C GLU A 163 13.39 -25.63 -20.18
N THR A 164 14.06 -26.12 -19.13
CA THR A 164 15.29 -26.91 -19.30
C THR A 164 15.01 -28.18 -20.11
N ASN A 165 13.90 -28.87 -19.83
CA ASN A 165 13.49 -30.07 -20.56
C ASN A 165 13.08 -29.76 -22.01
N LYS A 166 12.37 -28.66 -22.25
CA LYS A 166 12.02 -28.19 -23.60
C LYS A 166 13.29 -27.88 -24.41
N GLN A 167 14.30 -27.27 -23.80
CA GLN A 167 15.56 -26.95 -24.45
C GLN A 167 16.38 -28.22 -24.73
N LYS A 168 16.42 -29.18 -23.80
CA LYS A 168 16.98 -30.52 -24.04
C LYS A 168 16.29 -31.21 -25.22
N MET A 169 14.96 -31.17 -25.28
CA MET A 169 14.19 -31.78 -26.37
C MET A 169 14.49 -31.10 -27.72
N LYS A 170 14.54 -29.76 -27.77
CA LYS A 170 14.95 -29.01 -28.97
C LYS A 170 16.37 -29.40 -29.42
N ASN A 171 17.30 -29.55 -28.49
CA ASN A 171 18.66 -29.95 -28.81
C ASN A 171 18.74 -31.40 -29.32
N LEU A 172 17.95 -32.32 -28.75
CA LEU A 172 17.82 -33.69 -29.23
C LEU A 172 17.22 -33.73 -30.64
N GLN A 173 16.16 -32.95 -30.91
CA GLN A 173 15.58 -32.83 -32.26
C GLN A 173 16.60 -32.30 -33.27
N LYS A 174 17.36 -31.26 -32.92
CA LYS A 174 18.44 -30.74 -33.78
C LYS A 174 19.51 -31.80 -34.06
N LYS A 175 19.93 -32.54 -33.04
CA LYS A 175 20.88 -33.65 -33.21
C LYS A 175 20.31 -34.73 -34.14
N LEU A 176 19.09 -35.20 -33.90
CA LEU A 176 18.44 -36.21 -34.73
C LEU A 176 18.26 -35.74 -36.19
N GLN A 177 17.94 -34.46 -36.41
CA GLN A 177 17.88 -33.88 -37.75
C GLN A 177 19.24 -33.83 -38.44
N PHE A 178 20.32 -33.55 -37.71
CA PHE A 178 21.69 -33.62 -38.23
C PHE A 178 22.06 -35.05 -38.64
N TRP A 179 21.79 -36.05 -37.78
CA TRP A 179 22.02 -37.46 -38.08
C TRP A 179 21.14 -38.02 -39.22
N ARG A 180 20.00 -37.38 -39.54
CA ARG A 180 19.17 -37.75 -40.70
C ARG A 180 19.64 -37.14 -42.03
N LYS A 181 20.50 -36.12 -42.00
CA LYS A 181 20.99 -35.39 -43.19
C LYS A 181 22.37 -35.84 -43.65
N ASN A 182 23.13 -36.53 -42.80
CA ASN A 182 24.35 -37.26 -43.15
C ASN A 182 24.03 -38.73 -43.36
#